data_AF-A0A3Q7TAF5-F1
#
_entry.id   AF-A0A3Q7TAF5-F1
#
_cell.length_a   1.000
_cell.length_b   1.000
_cell.length_c   1.000
_cell.angle_alpha   90.00
_cell.angle_beta   90.00
_cell.angle_gamma   90.00
#
_symmetry.space_group_name_H-M   'P 1'
#
loop_
_entity.id
_entity.type
_entity.pdbx_description
1 polymer ?
#
loop_
_entity_poly.entity_id
_entity_poly.type
_entity_poly.pdbx_seq_one_letter_code
_entity_poly.pdbx_strand_id
1 'polypeptide(L)'
;MARLLLLFLPGLVAICAVRGIFMDRLASKKLCADDECVYTISLARAQEDYNAPDCRFINVKKGQQIYVYSKLVKENGAGEFWAGSVYGDDHEDEMGTVGYFPSSLVEEQHVYQEATKEVPTTDIDFFCE
;
A
#
# COMPACT_ATOMS: atom_id res chain seq x y z
N MET A 1 54.97 -37.14 -10.56
CA MET A 1 54.27 -35.86 -10.37
C MET A 1 52.77 -36.09 -10.57
N ALA A 2 52.01 -36.30 -9.50
CA ALA A 2 50.57 -36.51 -9.57
C ALA A 2 49.88 -35.15 -9.46
N ARG A 3 49.19 -34.70 -10.53
CA ARG A 3 48.40 -33.46 -10.52
C ARG A 3 47.04 -33.77 -9.88
N LEU A 4 46.85 -33.29 -8.65
CA LEU A 4 45.57 -33.29 -7.97
C LEU A 4 44.69 -32.21 -8.62
N LEU A 5 43.76 -32.60 -9.49
CA LEU A 5 42.77 -31.71 -10.07
C LEU A 5 41.69 -31.43 -9.01
N LEU A 6 41.80 -30.28 -8.34
CA LEU A 6 40.76 -29.74 -7.47
C LEU A 6 39.52 -29.41 -8.33
N LEU A 7 38.50 -30.26 -8.25
CA LEU A 7 37.18 -29.98 -8.78
C LEU A 7 36.55 -28.87 -7.92
N PHE A 8 36.62 -27.63 -8.41
CA PHE A 8 35.82 -26.53 -7.88
C PHE A 8 34.34 -26.83 -8.14
N LEU A 9 33.63 -27.31 -7.12
CA LEU A 9 32.17 -27.32 -7.10
C LEU A 9 31.72 -25.85 -7.13
N PRO A 10 31.04 -25.37 -8.18
CA PRO A 10 30.42 -24.06 -8.11
C PRO A 10 29.36 -24.13 -7.02
N GLY A 11 29.62 -23.43 -5.91
CA GLY A 11 28.65 -23.33 -4.82
C GLY A 11 27.33 -22.85 -5.38
N LEU A 12 26.24 -23.57 -5.07
CA LEU A 12 24.89 -23.08 -5.32
C LEU A 12 24.72 -21.77 -4.54
N VAL A 13 24.92 -20.66 -5.23
CA VAL A 13 24.39 -19.37 -4.78
C VAL A 13 22.89 -19.48 -4.97
N ALA A 14 22.18 -19.82 -3.89
CA ALA A 14 20.73 -19.68 -3.84
C ALA A 14 20.43 -18.19 -3.92
N ILE A 15 20.21 -17.69 -5.13
CA ILE A 15 19.67 -16.35 -5.35
C ILE A 15 18.24 -16.40 -4.77
N CYS A 16 18.04 -15.83 -3.59
CA CYS A 16 16.71 -15.50 -3.11
C CYS A 16 16.11 -14.50 -4.11
N ALA A 17 15.41 -15.00 -5.12
CA ALA A 17 14.62 -14.15 -5.99
C ALA A 17 13.49 -13.59 -5.14
N VAL A 18 13.57 -12.31 -4.79
CA VAL A 18 12.44 -11.56 -4.25
C VAL A 18 11.36 -11.60 -5.33
N ARG A 19 10.26 -12.32 -5.08
CA ARG A 19 9.19 -12.54 -6.06
C ARG A 19 8.06 -11.54 -5.82
N GLY A 20 8.35 -10.26 -5.99
CA GLY A 20 7.28 -9.27 -6.03
C GLY A 20 6.58 -9.25 -7.39
N ILE A 21 5.31 -8.83 -7.40
CA ILE A 21 4.48 -8.75 -8.61
C ILE A 21 3.99 -7.31 -8.77
N PHE A 22 4.25 -6.72 -9.94
CA PHE A 22 3.61 -5.47 -10.35
C PHE A 22 2.21 -5.78 -10.87
N MET A 23 1.21 -5.25 -10.18
CA MET A 23 -0.19 -5.39 -10.55
C MET A 23 -0.62 -4.25 -11.48
N ASP A 24 -1.74 -4.43 -12.19
CA ASP A 24 -2.35 -3.35 -12.97
C ASP A 24 -2.67 -2.14 -12.08
N ARG A 25 -2.47 -0.94 -12.62
CA ARG A 25 -2.74 0.30 -11.89
C ARG A 25 -4.23 0.47 -11.62
N LEU A 26 -4.59 0.87 -10.40
CA LEU A 26 -5.98 1.18 -10.05
C LEU A 26 -6.43 2.57 -10.54
N ALA A 27 -5.47 3.49 -10.71
CA ALA A 27 -5.63 4.81 -11.29
C ALA A 27 -4.28 5.31 -11.80
N SER A 28 -4.26 6.32 -12.68
CA SER A 28 -3.05 7.00 -13.16
C SER A 28 -2.60 8.15 -12.27
N LYS A 29 -3.48 8.66 -11.40
CA LYS A 29 -3.23 9.80 -10.52
C LYS A 29 -3.82 9.60 -9.12
N LYS A 30 -3.23 10.28 -8.15
CA LYS A 30 -3.66 10.33 -6.75
C LYS A 30 -3.65 11.76 -6.24
N LEU A 31 -4.55 12.05 -5.30
CA LEU A 31 -4.59 13.28 -4.53
C LEU A 31 -3.90 13.06 -3.19
N CYS A 32 -2.99 13.97 -2.84
CA CYS A 32 -2.18 13.94 -1.64
C CYS A 32 -2.23 15.28 -0.89
N ALA A 33 -1.84 15.28 0.38
CA ALA A 33 -1.68 16.51 1.17
C ALA A 33 -0.46 17.33 0.71
N ASP A 34 0.60 16.64 0.27
CA ASP A 34 1.86 17.18 -0.20
C ASP A 34 2.34 16.47 -1.48
N ASP A 35 3.39 17.00 -2.12
CA ASP A 35 3.90 16.50 -3.41
C ASP A 35 4.56 15.10 -3.29
N GLU A 36 4.94 14.67 -2.08
CA GLU A 36 5.55 13.37 -1.82
C GLU A 36 4.56 12.36 -1.20
N CYS A 37 3.32 12.79 -0.91
CA CYS A 37 2.27 11.98 -0.28
C CYS A 37 2.68 11.38 1.08
N VAL A 38 3.51 12.11 1.83
CA VAL A 38 4.04 11.65 3.13
C VAL A 38 3.10 12.02 4.27
N TYR A 39 2.36 13.13 4.15
CA TYR A 39 1.48 13.58 5.22
C TYR A 39 0.08 12.96 5.14
N THR A 40 -0.45 12.64 6.32
CA THR A 40 -1.83 12.19 6.49
C THR A 40 -2.82 13.30 6.08
N ILE A 41 -3.77 12.94 5.21
CA ILE A 41 -4.91 13.76 4.80
C ILE A 41 -5.94 13.79 5.92
N SER A 42 -6.38 12.62 6.37
CA SER A 42 -7.48 12.50 7.33
C SER A 42 -7.42 11.23 8.16
N LEU A 43 -8.15 11.23 9.27
CA LEU A 43 -8.49 10.06 10.06
C LEU A 43 -9.91 9.64 9.72
N ALA A 44 -10.10 8.40 9.27
CA ALA A 44 -11.40 7.85 8.93
C ALA A 44 -11.74 6.65 9.83
N ARG A 45 -13.03 6.37 10.00
CA ARG A 45 -13.52 5.22 10.75
C ARG A 45 -14.28 4.27 9.83
N ALA A 46 -13.91 2.99 9.86
CA ALA A 46 -14.57 1.97 9.06
C ALA A 46 -16.00 1.70 9.55
N GLN A 47 -16.94 1.65 8.61
CA GLN A 47 -18.37 1.47 8.88
C GLN A 47 -18.81 0.00 8.79
N GLU A 48 -18.04 -0.82 8.07
CA GLU A 48 -18.27 -2.25 7.87
C GLU A 48 -16.93 -3.00 7.78
N ASP A 49 -17.00 -4.32 7.76
CA ASP A 49 -15.85 -5.20 7.53
C ASP A 49 -15.52 -5.23 6.03
N TYR A 50 -14.23 -5.21 5.71
CA TYR A 50 -13.72 -5.34 4.36
C TYR A 50 -12.58 -6.35 4.33
N ASN A 51 -12.71 -7.35 3.46
CA ASN A 51 -11.66 -8.34 3.22
C ASN A 51 -10.96 -7.98 1.91
N ALA A 52 -9.64 -7.84 1.97
CA ALA A 52 -8.81 -7.50 0.83
C ALA A 52 -8.94 -8.56 -0.28
N PRO A 53 -9.32 -8.19 -1.52
CA PRO A 53 -9.43 -9.13 -2.62
C PRO A 53 -8.05 -9.57 -3.15
N ASP A 54 -7.04 -8.71 -3.01
CA ASP A 54 -5.65 -8.98 -3.34
C ASP A 54 -4.70 -8.15 -2.46
N CYS A 55 -3.41 -8.38 -2.62
CA CYS A 55 -2.32 -7.80 -1.84
C CYS A 55 -2.20 -6.27 -1.88
N ARG A 56 -2.80 -5.59 -2.87
CA ARG A 56 -2.80 -4.11 -2.91
C ARG A 56 -3.72 -3.54 -1.83
N PHE A 57 -4.69 -4.32 -1.37
CA PHE A 57 -5.72 -3.88 -0.44
C PHE A 57 -5.41 -4.35 0.98
N ILE A 58 -5.92 -3.62 1.96
CA ILE A 58 -5.83 -3.99 3.37
C ILE A 58 -7.14 -4.57 3.87
N ASN A 59 -7.04 -5.51 4.82
CA ASN A 59 -8.20 -5.95 5.58
C ASN A 59 -8.57 -4.89 6.62
N VAL A 60 -9.86 -4.63 6.76
CA VAL A 60 -10.38 -3.63 7.70
C VAL A 60 -11.56 -4.23 8.43
N LYS A 61 -11.63 -3.98 9.74
CA LYS A 61 -12.77 -4.33 10.58
C LYS A 61 -13.58 -3.10 10.93
N LYS A 62 -14.89 -3.28 11.03
CA LYS A 62 -15.82 -2.23 11.45
C LYS A 62 -15.34 -1.58 12.75
N GLY A 63 -15.31 -0.25 12.76
CA GLY A 63 -14.92 0.56 13.90
C GLY A 63 -13.42 0.82 14.01
N GLN A 64 -12.58 0.17 13.22
CA GLN A 64 -11.16 0.53 13.16
C GLN A 64 -10.98 1.94 12.59
N GLN A 65 -9.97 2.63 13.10
CA GLN A 65 -9.55 3.92 12.57
C GLN A 65 -8.46 3.71 11.52
N ILE A 66 -8.45 4.56 10.50
CA ILE A 66 -7.54 4.47 9.37
C ILE A 66 -6.96 5.86 9.12
N TYR A 67 -5.63 5.97 9.08
CA TYR A 67 -4.97 7.16 8.56
C TYR A 67 -4.95 7.10 7.04
N VAL A 68 -5.50 8.13 6.40
CA VAL A 68 -5.58 8.24 4.94
C VAL A 68 -4.43 9.08 4.43
N TYR A 69 -3.63 8.54 3.51
CA TYR A 69 -2.45 9.23 2.95
C TYR A 69 -2.65 9.71 1.51
N SER A 70 -3.46 8.98 0.72
CA SER A 70 -3.81 9.42 -0.63
C SER A 70 -5.20 8.96 -1.05
N LYS A 71 -5.82 9.72 -1.96
CA LYS A 71 -7.12 9.42 -2.56
C LYS A 71 -6.93 9.24 -4.06
N LEU A 72 -7.16 8.05 -4.62
CA LEU A 72 -6.99 7.84 -6.06
C LEU A 72 -8.00 8.66 -6.85
N VAL A 73 -7.55 9.27 -7.94
CA VAL A 73 -8.45 9.98 -8.87
C VAL A 73 -9.21 8.93 -9.65
N LYS A 74 -10.54 8.97 -9.57
CA LYS A 74 -11.41 8.01 -10.26
C LYS A 74 -11.22 8.09 -11.77
N GLU A 75 -11.01 6.93 -12.38
CA GLU A 75 -11.01 6.76 -13.84
C GLU A 75 -12.30 6.09 -14.32
N ASN A 76 -12.60 6.22 -15.61
CA ASN A 76 -13.83 5.66 -16.18
C ASN A 76 -13.91 4.15 -15.96
N GLY A 77 -14.89 3.71 -15.16
CA GLY A 77 -15.11 2.29 -14.83
C GLY A 77 -14.28 1.77 -13.66
N ALA A 78 -13.38 2.57 -13.09
CA ALA A 78 -12.62 2.22 -11.89
C ALA A 78 -13.41 2.59 -10.62
N GLY A 79 -13.17 1.81 -9.55
CA GLY A 79 -13.68 2.12 -8.21
C GLY A 79 -13.00 3.33 -7.59
N GLU A 80 -13.65 3.94 -6.58
CA GLU A 80 -13.07 5.03 -5.80
C GLU A 80 -12.32 4.45 -4.60
N PHE A 81 -11.00 4.42 -4.69
CA PHE A 81 -10.13 3.83 -3.67
C PHE A 81 -9.23 4.87 -3.02
N TRP A 82 -9.04 4.75 -1.71
CA TRP A 82 -8.07 5.52 -0.93
C TRP A 82 -6.99 4.60 -0.38
N ALA A 83 -5.81 5.14 -0.12
CA ALA A 83 -4.70 4.43 0.52
C ALA A 83 -4.54 4.90 1.96
N GLY A 84 -4.38 3.94 2.88
CA GLY A 84 -4.21 4.22 4.29
C GLY A 84 -3.64 3.06 5.07
N SER A 85 -3.41 3.28 6.36
CA SER A 85 -3.01 2.25 7.32
C SER A 85 -4.02 2.21 8.46
N VAL A 86 -4.35 1.00 8.92
CA VAL A 86 -5.18 0.81 10.11
C VAL A 86 -4.39 1.27 11.33
N TYR A 87 -5.03 2.06 12.19
CA TYR A 87 -4.50 2.41 13.50
C TYR A 87 -4.40 1.14 14.36
N GLY A 88 -3.19 0.72 14.67
CA GLY A 88 -2.92 -0.47 15.49
C GLY A 88 -2.99 -0.15 16.98
N ASP A 89 -3.52 -1.09 17.78
CA ASP A 89 -3.52 -1.03 19.24
C ASP A 89 -2.17 -1.48 19.85
N ASP A 90 -1.36 -2.23 19.08
CA ASP A 90 -0.15 -2.89 19.55
C ASP A 90 1.07 -2.11 19.06
N HIS A 91 1.57 -1.22 19.92
CA HIS A 91 2.76 -0.38 19.75
C HIS A 91 2.57 0.84 18.83
N GLU A 92 2.52 2.02 19.45
CA GLU A 92 2.41 3.35 18.82
C GLU A 92 3.53 3.66 17.79
N ASP A 93 4.57 2.82 17.72
CA ASP A 93 5.76 3.02 16.90
C ASP A 93 5.80 2.16 15.61
N GLU A 94 4.86 1.24 15.38
CA GLU A 94 4.82 0.43 14.16
C GLU A 94 3.78 0.95 13.16
N MET A 95 4.26 1.46 12.03
CA MET A 95 3.39 1.86 10.92
C MET A 95 2.70 0.61 10.37
N GLY A 96 1.38 0.50 10.57
CA GLY A 96 0.58 -0.58 10.00
C GLY A 96 0.72 -0.66 8.49
N THR A 97 0.54 -1.85 7.92
CA THR A 97 0.60 -2.07 6.47
C THR A 97 -0.29 -1.08 5.74
N VAL A 98 0.30 -0.35 4.79
CA VAL A 98 -0.44 0.57 3.92
C VAL A 98 -1.04 -0.21 2.76
N GLY A 99 -2.29 0.06 2.44
CA GLY A 99 -2.90 -0.40 1.20
C GLY A 99 -4.23 0.26 0.94
N TYR A 100 -4.87 -0.19 -0.14
CA TYR A 100 -6.09 0.42 -0.64
C TYR A 100 -7.35 -0.14 0.02
N PHE A 101 -8.39 0.68 0.06
CA PHE A 101 -9.75 0.30 0.43
C PHE A 101 -10.76 1.22 -0.29
N PRO A 102 -12.02 0.78 -0.50
CA PRO A 102 -13.06 1.63 -1.09
C PRO A 102 -13.34 2.82 -0.19
N SER A 103 -13.41 4.03 -0.73
CA SER A 103 -13.74 5.24 0.05
C SER A 103 -15.09 5.13 0.76
N SER A 104 -16.06 4.44 0.14
CA SER A 104 -17.39 4.20 0.70
C SER A 104 -17.40 3.33 1.97
N LEU A 105 -16.28 2.64 2.28
CA LEU A 105 -16.13 1.80 3.46
C LEU A 105 -16.05 2.62 4.76
N VAL A 106 -15.65 3.89 4.66
CA VAL A 106 -15.24 4.70 5.81
C VAL A 106 -16.01 6.01 5.89
N GLU A 107 -16.05 6.58 7.10
CA GLU A 107 -16.50 7.93 7.36
C GLU A 107 -15.31 8.75 7.89
N GLU A 108 -14.95 9.84 7.21
CA GLU A 108 -13.90 10.75 7.67
C GLU A 108 -14.33 11.42 8.98
N GLN A 109 -13.55 11.19 10.04
CA GLN A 109 -13.81 11.75 11.38
C GLN A 109 -13.11 13.10 11.56
N HIS A 110 -11.90 13.22 11.00
CA HIS A 110 -11.11 14.45 11.10
C HIS A 110 -10.22 14.60 9.86
N VAL A 111 -10.23 15.80 9.26
CA VAL A 111 -9.34 16.15 8.16
C VAL A 111 -8.21 17.00 8.71
N TYR A 112 -6.97 16.50 8.63
CA TYR A 112 -5.78 17.24 9.05
C TYR A 112 -5.33 18.21 7.96
N GLN A 113 -5.34 17.76 6.70
CA GLN A 113 -4.92 18.52 5.53
C GLN A 113 -5.76 18.13 4.32
N GLU A 114 -6.12 19.12 3.49
CA GLU A 114 -6.88 18.90 2.27
C GLU A 114 -6.01 18.24 1.18
N ALA A 115 -6.56 17.23 0.51
CA ALA A 115 -5.88 16.49 -0.56
C ALA A 115 -5.94 17.26 -1.89
N THR A 116 -5.13 18.32 -2.01
CA THR A 116 -5.16 19.24 -3.17
C THR A 116 -4.05 18.99 -4.18
N LYS A 117 -3.03 18.19 -3.83
CA LYS A 117 -1.89 17.91 -4.70
C LYS A 117 -2.19 16.69 -5.56
N GLU A 118 -2.41 16.91 -6.86
CA GLU A 118 -2.55 15.83 -7.82
C GLU A 118 -1.16 15.36 -8.28
N VAL A 119 -0.85 14.09 -8.01
CA VAL A 119 0.44 13.47 -8.30
C VAL A 119 0.22 12.22 -9.17
N PRO A 120 1.06 11.95 -10.18
CA PRO A 120 1.00 10.70 -10.93
C PRO A 120 1.28 9.49 -10.04
N THR A 121 0.52 8.41 -10.23
CA THR A 121 0.86 7.10 -9.63
C THR A 121 2.03 6.46 -10.37
N THR A 122 2.78 5.65 -9.66
CA THR A 122 3.94 4.90 -10.11
C THR A 122 3.70 3.40 -9.94
N ASP A 123 4.57 2.56 -10.50
CA ASP A 123 4.38 1.10 -10.40
C ASP A 123 4.57 0.58 -8.96
N ILE A 124 5.35 1.28 -8.14
CA ILE A 124 5.53 0.95 -6.73
C ILE A 124 4.27 1.19 -5.89
N ASP A 125 3.36 2.07 -6.34
CA ASP A 125 2.09 2.33 -5.65
C ASP A 125 1.15 1.11 -5.69
N PHE A 126 1.38 0.16 -6.59
CA PHE A 126 0.56 -1.04 -6.78
C PHE A 126 1.39 -2.34 -6.75
N PHE A 127 2.57 -2.27 -6.17
CA PHE A 127 3.47 -3.42 -6.06
C PHE A 127 3.10 -4.29 -4.86
N CYS A 128 3.18 -5.61 -5.04
CA CYS A 128 3.00 -6.58 -3.98
C CYS A 128 4.31 -7.35 -3.75
N GLU A 129 4.74 -7.44 -2.49
CA GLU A 129 5.91 -8.21 -2.05
C GLU A 129 5.65 -9.70 -1.83
#